data_AF-A0A8E2A409-F1
#
_entry.id   AF-A0A8E2A409-F1
#
_cell.length_a   1.000
_cell.length_b   1.000
_cell.length_c   1.000
_cell.angle_alpha   90.00
_cell.angle_beta   90.00
_cell.angle_gamma   90.00
#
_symmetry.space_group_name_H-M   'P 1'
#
loop_
_entity.id
_entity.type
_entity.pdbx_description
1 polymer ?
#
loop_
_entity_poly.entity_id
_entity_poly.type
_entity_poly.pdbx_seq_one_letter_code
_entity_poly.pdbx_strand_id
1 'polypeptide(L)'
;MESLRRYASFIATSNHYDVLTDTSGSRRFICVRLTGSISYSDKINHDQLYAQAMHEIKRGERYWFEGPEEAILSETNKEFQVQVPAEQLFLQFFRAAESTEKGEKLLAVEILGRLQEKKLFNLSATKIIHFGRILHKHQIPSKRTQTGTIYHVVEK
;
A
#
# COMPACT_ATOMS: atom_id res chain seq x y z
N MET A 1 -2.55 -18.54 17.75
CA MET A 1 -1.96 -17.60 16.77
C MET A 1 -0.50 -17.45 17.14
N GLU A 2 0.40 -17.97 16.30
CA GLU A 2 1.84 -17.86 16.51
C GLU A 2 2.27 -16.42 16.16
N SER A 3 2.87 -15.70 17.11
CA SER A 3 3.33 -14.33 16.87
C SER A 3 4.66 -14.38 16.11
N LEU A 4 4.59 -14.22 14.79
CA LEU A 4 5.80 -14.09 13.97
C LEU A 4 6.60 -12.85 14.41
N ARG A 5 7.89 -13.05 14.68
CA ARG A 5 8.81 -11.96 15.06
C ARG A 5 8.89 -10.95 13.91
N ARG A 6 8.67 -9.67 14.23
CA ARG A 6 8.80 -8.58 13.26
C ARG A 6 10.27 -8.22 13.10
N TYR A 7 10.76 -8.32 11.88
CA TYR A 7 12.12 -7.88 11.52
C TYR A 7 12.03 -6.58 10.74
N ALA A 8 12.97 -5.67 11.02
CA ALA A 8 13.28 -4.57 10.12
C ALA A 8 14.43 -5.03 9.21
N SER A 9 14.28 -4.86 7.91
CA SER A 9 15.29 -5.22 6.91
C SER A 9 15.69 -3.99 6.12
N PHE A 10 16.98 -3.81 5.93
CA PHE A 10 17.54 -2.77 5.07
C PHE A 10 17.99 -3.44 3.77
N ILE A 11 17.60 -2.84 2.65
CA ILE A 11 17.96 -3.32 1.32
C ILE A 11 18.58 -2.14 0.59
N ALA A 12 19.89 -2.24 0.33
CA ALA A 12 20.61 -1.26 -0.45
C ALA A 12 20.89 -1.85 -1.84
N THR A 13 20.47 -1.14 -2.88
CA THR A 13 20.63 -1.48 -4.31
C THR A 13 19.91 -2.74 -4.78
N SER A 14 18.85 -2.54 -5.57
CA SER A 14 18.25 -3.59 -6.41
C SER A 14 17.98 -3.01 -7.77
N ASN A 15 18.39 -3.70 -8.83
CA ASN A 15 18.01 -3.35 -10.21
C ASN A 15 16.55 -3.75 -10.53
N HIS A 16 15.89 -4.47 -9.60
CA HIS A 16 14.53 -4.96 -9.74
C HIS A 16 13.61 -4.33 -8.68
N TYR A 17 12.47 -3.81 -9.12
CA TYR A 17 11.42 -3.24 -8.25
C TYR A 17 10.66 -4.32 -7.46
N ASP A 18 10.80 -5.58 -7.85
CA ASP A 18 10.08 -6.74 -7.30
C ASP A 18 10.42 -7.03 -5.83
N VAL A 19 11.49 -6.42 -5.31
CA VAL A 19 11.92 -6.53 -3.91
C VAL A 19 10.91 -5.90 -2.94
N LEU A 20 10.04 -5.01 -3.43
CA LEU A 20 9.01 -4.33 -2.66
C LEU A 20 7.67 -5.08 -2.65
N THR A 21 7.71 -6.41 -2.61
CA THR A 21 6.49 -7.24 -2.59
C THR A 21 5.97 -7.43 -1.16
N ASP A 22 4.74 -6.97 -0.91
CA ASP A 22 3.99 -7.30 0.31
C ASP A 22 2.99 -8.44 0.08
N THR A 23 3.46 -9.67 0.27
CA THR A 23 2.60 -10.86 0.18
C THR A 23 1.56 -10.95 1.29
N SER A 24 1.76 -10.25 2.40
CA SER A 24 0.91 -10.30 3.61
C SER A 24 -0.08 -9.14 3.74
N GLY A 25 0.21 -8.01 3.08
CA GLY A 25 -0.52 -6.76 3.29
C GLY A 25 -0.19 -6.04 4.60
N SER A 26 0.85 -6.45 5.32
CA SER A 26 1.24 -5.90 6.62
C SER A 26 2.66 -5.31 6.62
N ARG A 27 3.38 -5.36 5.50
CA ARG A 27 4.74 -4.81 5.41
C ARG A 27 4.65 -3.32 5.12
N ARG A 28 5.34 -2.52 5.93
CA ARG A 28 5.52 -1.09 5.68
C ARG A 28 6.90 -0.90 5.08
N PHE A 29 6.98 -0.08 4.03
CA PHE A 29 8.23 0.28 3.38
C PHE A 29 8.52 1.75 3.64
N ILE A 30 9.80 2.10 3.71
CA ILE A 30 10.27 3.48 3.59
C ILE A 30 11.17 3.47 2.35
N CYS A 31 10.64 3.96 1.23
CA CYS A 31 11.36 3.95 -0.04
C CYS A 31 12.14 5.25 -0.20
N VAL A 32 13.46 5.15 -0.35
CA VAL A 32 14.34 6.29 -0.60
C VAL A 32 14.92 6.16 -2.00
N ARG A 33 14.55 7.07 -2.90
CA ARG A 33 15.18 7.16 -4.23
C ARG A 33 16.48 7.94 -4.11
N LEU A 34 17.58 7.33 -4.55
CA LEU A 34 18.84 8.05 -4.73
C LEU A 34 18.80 8.76 -6.10
N THR A 35 19.01 10.07 -6.10
CA THR A 35 19.02 10.91 -7.32
C THR A 35 20.43 11.16 -7.85
N GLY A 36 21.46 10.73 -7.12
CA GLY A 36 22.86 10.89 -7.47
C GLY A 36 23.73 9.89 -6.72
N SER A 37 25.04 9.97 -6.96
CA SER A 37 26.02 9.16 -6.23
C SER A 37 26.02 9.53 -4.75
N ILE A 38 26.13 8.52 -3.89
CA ILE A 38 26.39 8.73 -2.47
C ILE A 38 27.86 9.14 -2.33
N SER A 39 28.12 10.32 -1.80
CA SER A 39 29.49 10.69 -1.43
C SER A 39 29.93 9.83 -0.24
N TYR A 40 30.99 9.05 -0.45
CA TYR A 40 31.60 8.18 0.57
C TYR A 40 33.01 8.64 0.95
N SER A 41 33.41 9.85 0.54
CA SER A 41 34.75 10.40 0.79
C SER A 41 35.03 10.57 2.29
N ASP A 42 33.99 10.85 3.07
CA ASP A 42 34.08 11.04 4.51
C ASP A 42 33.62 9.77 5.24
N LYS A 43 34.47 9.26 6.14
CA LYS A 43 34.06 8.17 7.02
C LYS A 43 33.02 8.68 8.02
N ILE A 44 31.80 8.17 7.93
CA ILE A 44 30.76 8.43 8.93
C ILE A 44 31.23 7.84 10.26
N ASN A 45 31.26 8.66 11.31
CA ASN A 45 31.54 8.19 12.67
C ASN A 45 30.29 7.47 13.22
N HIS A 46 30.21 6.17 12.94
CA HIS A 46 29.09 5.34 13.37
C HIS A 46 28.95 5.26 14.89
N ASP A 47 30.05 5.25 15.64
CA ASP A 47 30.01 5.19 17.11
C ASP A 47 29.31 6.42 17.68
N GLN A 48 29.67 7.61 17.20
CA GLN A 48 29.02 8.84 17.64
C GLN A 48 27.56 8.93 17.15
N LEU A 49 27.27 8.51 15.92
CA LEU A 49 25.91 8.48 15.37
C LEU A 49 25.00 7.59 16.23
N TYR A 50 25.44 6.38 16.58
CA TYR A 50 24.67 5.49 17.44
C TYR A 50 24.60 6.01 18.89
N ALA A 51 25.68 6.60 19.41
CA ALA A 51 25.67 7.21 20.73
C ALA A 51 24.61 8.33 20.82
N GLN A 52 24.51 9.18 19.79
CA GLN A 52 23.48 10.22 19.71
C GLN A 52 22.07 9.62 19.63
N ALA A 53 21.83 8.68 18.72
CA ALA A 53 20.52 8.05 18.58
C ALA A 53 20.05 7.38 19.89
N MET A 54 20.95 6.67 20.57
CA MET A 54 20.65 6.05 21.87
C MET A 54 20.40 7.08 22.97
N HIS A 55 21.09 8.23 22.93
CA HIS A 55 20.88 9.33 23.87
C HIS A 55 19.49 9.96 23.68
N GLU A 56 19.09 10.24 22.45
CA GLU A 56 17.77 10.79 22.10
C GLU A 56 16.64 9.84 22.52
N ILE A 57 16.77 8.55 22.21
CA ILE A 57 15.79 7.53 22.64
C ILE A 57 15.67 7.51 24.16
N LYS A 58 16.79 7.54 24.90
CA LYS A 58 16.78 7.54 26.39
C LYS A 58 16.16 8.80 26.97
N ARG A 59 16.19 9.92 26.24
CA ARG A 59 15.52 11.17 26.63
C ARG A 59 14.03 11.19 26.32
N GLY A 60 13.50 10.13 25.72
CA GLY A 60 12.09 10.02 25.37
C GLY A 60 11.75 10.71 24.05
N GLU A 61 12.74 10.99 23.19
CA GLU A 61 12.47 11.48 21.85
C GLU A 61 11.63 10.46 21.06
N ARG A 62 10.70 10.97 20.25
CA ARG A 62 9.74 10.14 19.52
C ARG A 62 10.44 9.40 18.37
N TYR A 63 10.28 8.08 18.34
CA TYR A 63 10.89 7.19 17.34
C TYR A 63 9.86 6.47 16.45
N TRP A 64 8.59 6.89 16.48
CA TRP A 64 7.50 6.36 15.65
C TRP A 64 6.80 7.50 14.91
N PHE A 65 6.22 7.20 13.74
CA PHE A 65 5.45 8.17 12.97
C PHE A 65 4.03 8.36 13.50
N GLU A 66 3.50 9.56 13.34
CA GLU A 66 2.09 9.89 13.54
C GLU A 66 1.32 9.84 12.20
N GLY A 67 -0.01 9.86 12.26
CA GLY A 67 -0.87 9.73 11.08
C GLY A 67 -0.52 10.66 9.90
N PRO A 68 -0.22 11.96 10.12
CA PRO A 68 0.22 12.84 9.04
C PRO A 68 1.54 12.42 8.39
N GLU A 69 2.51 11.95 9.18
CA GLU A 69 3.80 11.49 8.69
C GLU A 69 3.66 10.15 7.94
N GLU A 70 2.79 9.24 8.43
CA GLU A 70 2.44 8.02 7.71
C GLU A 70 1.78 8.33 6.35
N ALA A 71 0.97 9.38 6.26
CA ALA A 71 0.36 9.80 5.00
C ALA A 71 1.42 10.31 4.00
N ILE A 72 2.39 11.11 4.47
CA ILE A 72 3.52 11.57 3.64
C ILE A 72 4.35 10.38 3.14
N LEU A 73 4.63 9.40 4.00
CA LEU A 73 5.34 8.18 3.61
C LEU A 73 4.54 7.37 2.58
N SER A 74 3.23 7.24 2.75
CA SER A 74 2.36 6.55 1.79
C SER A 74 2.36 7.23 0.43
N GLU A 75 2.31 8.56 0.37
CA GLU A 75 2.35 9.31 -0.89
C GLU A 75 3.74 9.22 -1.55
N THR A 76 4.82 9.33 -0.78
CA THR A 76 6.20 9.19 -1.30
C THR A 76 6.46 7.79 -1.85
N ASN A 77 5.90 6.76 -1.19
CA ASN A 77 6.03 5.37 -1.64
C ASN A 77 5.17 5.05 -2.88
N LYS A 78 4.24 5.92 -3.27
CA LYS A 78 3.28 5.67 -4.36
C LYS A 78 3.94 5.33 -5.69
N GLU A 79 5.06 5.98 -6.00
CA GLU A 79 5.84 5.71 -7.22
C GLU A 79 6.46 4.31 -7.25
N PHE A 80 6.60 3.67 -6.09
CA PHE A 80 7.14 2.31 -5.95
C PHE A 80 6.06 1.24 -5.85
N GLN A 81 4.78 1.64 -5.82
CA GLN A 81 3.67 0.69 -5.81
C GLN A 81 3.49 0.08 -7.20
N VAL A 82 3.48 -1.26 -7.27
CA VAL A 82 3.10 -1.96 -8.49
C VAL A 82 1.60 -1.80 -8.70
N GLN A 83 1.20 -1.16 -9.80
CA GLN A 83 -0.19 -1.18 -10.24
C GLN A 83 -0.55 -2.59 -10.69
N VAL A 84 -1.49 -3.20 -9.98
CA VAL A 84 -1.99 -4.54 -10.32
C VAL A 84 -2.96 -4.44 -11.50
N PRO A 85 -2.98 -5.42 -12.43
CA PRO A 85 -3.90 -5.40 -13.57
C PRO A 85 -5.38 -5.20 -13.18
N ALA A 86 -5.79 -5.73 -12.03
CA ALA A 86 -7.14 -5.53 -11.50
C ALA A 86 -7.45 -4.06 -11.18
N GLU A 87 -6.48 -3.28 -10.70
CA GLU A 87 -6.64 -1.84 -10.46
C GLU A 87 -6.84 -1.09 -11.78
N GLN A 88 -6.05 -1.40 -12.80
CA GLN A 88 -6.17 -0.78 -14.12
C GLN A 88 -7.52 -1.12 -14.78
N LEU A 89 -7.93 -2.39 -14.73
CA LEU A 89 -9.22 -2.83 -15.26
C LEU A 89 -10.38 -2.18 -14.50
N PHE A 90 -10.27 -2.05 -13.18
CA PHE A 90 -11.26 -1.31 -12.39
C PHE A 90 -11.36 0.14 -12.84
N LEU A 91 -10.24 0.86 -12.97
CA LEU A 91 -10.24 2.26 -13.43
C LEU A 91 -10.73 2.41 -14.87
N GLN A 92 -10.55 1.38 -15.71
CA GLN A 92 -11.03 1.36 -17.09
C GLN A 92 -12.55 1.19 -17.17
N PHE A 93 -13.13 0.27 -16.40
CA PHE A 93 -14.54 -0.11 -16.53
C PHE A 93 -15.46 0.45 -15.46
N PHE A 94 -14.92 0.96 -14.36
CA PHE A 94 -15.69 1.48 -13.24
C PHE A 94 -15.19 2.85 -12.79
N ARG A 95 -16.05 3.54 -12.05
CA ARG A 95 -15.72 4.74 -11.27
C ARG A 95 -16.58 4.78 -10.00
N ALA A 96 -16.18 5.62 -9.05
CA ALA A 96 -17.00 5.94 -7.89
C ALA A 96 -18.35 6.51 -8.33
N ALA A 97 -19.43 6.08 -7.66
CA ALA A 97 -20.71 6.72 -7.83
C ALA A 97 -20.75 8.08 -7.12
N GLU A 98 -21.16 9.13 -7.81
CA GLU A 98 -21.51 10.42 -7.24
C GLU A 98 -22.76 10.32 -6.34
N SER A 99 -22.85 11.22 -5.37
CA SER A 99 -23.94 11.19 -4.36
C SER A 99 -25.36 11.23 -4.93
N THR A 100 -25.53 11.83 -6.11
CA THR A 100 -26.84 12.04 -6.77
C THR A 100 -27.09 11.08 -7.93
N GLU A 101 -26.09 10.29 -8.35
CA GLU A 101 -26.24 9.42 -9.51
C GLU A 101 -26.67 8.00 -9.14
N LYS A 102 -27.38 7.35 -10.07
CA LYS A 102 -27.79 5.95 -9.91
C LYS A 102 -26.59 5.04 -10.20
N GLY A 103 -25.78 4.78 -9.18
CA GLY A 103 -24.79 3.70 -9.20
C GLY A 103 -25.29 2.37 -8.63
N GLU A 104 -24.56 1.30 -8.91
CA GLU A 104 -24.78 -0.05 -8.39
C GLU A 104 -24.05 -0.27 -7.05
N LYS A 105 -24.66 -1.06 -6.17
CA LYS A 105 -24.08 -1.44 -4.87
C LYS A 105 -23.58 -2.88 -4.96
N LEU A 106 -22.27 -3.04 -5.12
CA LEU A 106 -21.63 -4.34 -5.39
C LEU A 106 -20.59 -4.66 -4.33
N LEU A 107 -20.44 -5.94 -3.98
CA LEU A 107 -19.32 -6.47 -3.22
C LEU A 107 -18.05 -6.44 -4.06
N ALA A 108 -16.88 -6.42 -3.38
CA ALA A 108 -15.59 -6.50 -4.06
C ALA A 108 -15.48 -7.73 -4.98
N VAL A 109 -16.06 -8.88 -4.57
CA VAL A 109 -16.07 -10.10 -5.37
C VAL A 109 -16.93 -9.99 -6.63
N GLU A 110 -18.05 -9.24 -6.57
CA GLU A 110 -18.95 -9.05 -7.71
C GLU A 110 -18.31 -8.13 -8.75
N ILE A 111 -17.71 -7.02 -8.31
CA ILE A 111 -16.94 -6.12 -9.19
C ILE A 111 -15.79 -6.90 -9.84
N LEU A 112 -15.04 -7.65 -9.05
CA LEU A 112 -13.89 -8.42 -9.54
C LEU A 112 -14.32 -9.55 -10.50
N GLY A 113 -15.48 -10.17 -10.28
CA GLY A 113 -16.10 -11.14 -11.19
C GLY A 113 -16.44 -10.54 -12.54
N ARG A 114 -17.07 -9.35 -12.58
CA ARG A 114 -17.34 -8.64 -13.83
C ARG A 114 -16.06 -8.27 -14.59
N LEU A 115 -15.01 -7.89 -13.86
CA LEU A 115 -13.71 -7.62 -14.47
C LEU A 115 -13.06 -8.89 -15.04
N GLN A 116 -13.27 -10.06 -14.40
CA GLN A 116 -12.78 -11.36 -14.90
C GLN A 116 -13.49 -11.78 -16.19
N GLU A 117 -14.80 -11.56 -16.31
CA GLU A 117 -15.56 -11.82 -17.55
C GLU A 117 -14.99 -11.01 -18.72
N LYS A 118 -14.46 -9.80 -18.44
CA LYS A 118 -13.88 -8.93 -19.45
C LYS A 118 -12.44 -9.28 -19.81
N LYS A 119 -11.58 -9.80 -18.89
CA LYS A 119 -10.20 -10.27 -19.16
C LYS A 119 -9.68 -11.32 -18.15
N LEU A 120 -8.92 -12.31 -18.66
CA LEU A 120 -8.37 -13.52 -18.01
C LEU A 120 -7.53 -13.29 -16.72
N PHE A 121 -8.17 -13.25 -15.55
CA PHE A 121 -7.49 -13.52 -14.27
C PHE A 121 -8.39 -14.31 -13.31
N ASN A 122 -7.84 -15.33 -12.66
CA ASN A 122 -8.61 -16.19 -11.75
C ASN A 122 -8.83 -15.52 -10.38
N LEU A 123 -10.05 -15.60 -9.84
CA LEU A 123 -10.38 -15.18 -8.47
C LEU A 123 -9.67 -16.06 -7.42
N SER A 124 -9.14 -15.42 -6.38
CA SER A 124 -8.69 -16.08 -5.15
C SER A 124 -9.01 -15.20 -3.96
N ALA A 125 -9.13 -15.77 -2.76
CA ALA A 125 -9.43 -15.01 -1.54
C ALA A 125 -8.42 -13.86 -1.32
N THR A 126 -7.13 -14.12 -1.55
CA THR A 126 -6.06 -13.11 -1.46
C THR A 126 -6.27 -11.98 -2.47
N LYS A 127 -6.68 -12.29 -3.70
CA LYS A 127 -6.96 -11.28 -4.73
C LYS A 127 -8.16 -10.42 -4.38
N ILE A 128 -9.21 -10.99 -3.78
CA ILE A 128 -10.40 -10.24 -3.33
C ILE A 128 -10.02 -9.26 -2.20
N ILE A 129 -9.24 -9.71 -1.21
CA ILE A 129 -8.77 -8.84 -0.11
C ILE A 129 -7.93 -7.70 -0.67
N HIS A 130 -6.99 -8.01 -1.57
CA HIS A 130 -6.16 -6.99 -2.21
C HIS A 130 -7.00 -6.01 -3.04
N PHE A 131 -8.02 -6.52 -3.74
CA PHE A 131 -8.95 -5.70 -4.51
C PHE A 131 -9.80 -4.76 -3.63
N GLY A 132 -10.26 -5.23 -2.47
CA GLY A 132 -10.92 -4.35 -1.49
C GLY A 132 -10.05 -3.17 -1.05
N ARG A 133 -8.72 -3.38 -0.92
CA ARG A 133 -7.78 -2.29 -0.62
C ARG A 133 -7.63 -1.31 -1.78
N ILE A 134 -7.66 -1.80 -3.03
CA ILE A 134 -7.68 -0.95 -4.22
C ILE A 134 -8.92 -0.06 -4.22
N LEU A 135 -10.11 -0.61 -3.96
CA LEU A 135 -11.35 0.17 -3.88
C LEU A 135 -11.29 1.23 -2.79
N HIS A 136 -10.72 0.89 -1.62
CA HIS A 136 -10.50 1.88 -0.56
C HIS A 136 -9.50 2.97 -0.96
N LYS A 137 -8.39 2.61 -1.63
CA LYS A 137 -7.37 3.55 -2.14
C LYS A 137 -7.99 4.59 -3.09
N HIS A 138 -8.91 4.16 -3.95
CA HIS A 138 -9.65 5.03 -4.87
C HIS A 138 -10.86 5.72 -4.24
N GLN A 139 -10.99 5.64 -2.91
CA GLN A 139 -12.04 6.32 -2.13
C GLN A 139 -13.46 5.98 -2.64
N ILE A 140 -13.66 4.74 -3.08
CA ILE A 140 -14.97 4.29 -3.55
C ILE A 140 -15.95 4.31 -2.37
N PRO A 141 -17.10 4.99 -2.48
CA PRO A 141 -18.07 5.05 -1.41
C PRO A 141 -18.48 3.65 -0.99
N SER A 142 -18.41 3.35 0.30
CA SER A 142 -18.64 2.00 0.79
C SER A 142 -19.44 1.97 2.08
N LYS A 143 -20.17 0.87 2.29
CA LYS A 143 -20.96 0.62 3.49
C LYS A 143 -20.75 -0.81 3.97
N ARG A 144 -20.54 -0.98 5.27
CA ARG A 144 -20.44 -2.31 5.87
C ARG A 144 -21.85 -2.90 6.08
N THR A 145 -22.04 -4.14 5.68
CA THR A 145 -23.26 -4.94 5.85
C THR A 145 -22.94 -6.25 6.57
N GLN A 146 -23.96 -7.08 6.84
CA GLN A 146 -23.77 -8.42 7.42
C GLN A 146 -23.06 -9.39 6.46
N THR A 147 -23.16 -9.18 5.15
CA THR A 147 -22.59 -10.04 4.11
C THR A 147 -21.21 -9.59 3.63
N GLY A 148 -20.80 -8.36 3.96
CA GLY A 148 -19.49 -7.82 3.58
C GLY A 148 -19.48 -6.30 3.47
N THR A 149 -18.48 -5.74 2.81
CA THR A 149 -18.45 -4.32 2.44
C THR A 149 -19.00 -4.17 1.03
N ILE A 150 -20.09 -3.41 0.89
CA ILE A 150 -20.65 -3.02 -0.41
C ILE A 150 -20.03 -1.70 -0.86
N TYR A 151 -19.75 -1.58 -2.14
CA TYR A 151 -19.17 -0.42 -2.79
C TYR A 151 -20.15 0.15 -3.80
N HIS A 152 -20.28 1.47 -3.83
CA HIS A 152 -21.17 2.17 -4.76
C HIS A 152 -20.37 2.63 -5.98
N VAL A 153 -20.63 1.99 -7.11
CA VAL A 153 -19.86 2.17 -8.35
C VAL A 153 -20.78 2.38 -9.55
N VAL A 154 -20.24 3.01 -10.59
CA VAL A 154 -20.88 3.09 -11.92
C VAL A 154 -19.99 2.36 -12.92
N GLU A 155 -20.57 1.44 -13.69
CA GLU A 155 -19.91 0.82 -14.83
C GLU A 155 -19.93 1.81 -16.02
N LYS A 156 -18.77 1.99 -16.67
CA LYS A 156 -18.56 2.91 -17.79
C LYS A 156 -18.95 2.29 -19.12
#